data_AF-A0A957TWA0-F1
#
_entry.id   AF-A0A957TWA0-F1
#
_cell.length_a   1.000
_cell.length_b   1.000
_cell.length_c   1.000
_cell.angle_alpha   90.00
_cell.angle_beta   90.00
_cell.angle_gamma   90.00
#
_symmetry.space_group_name_H-M   'P 1'
#
loop_
_entity.id
_entity.type
_entity.pdbx_description
1 polymer ?
#
loop_
_entity_poly.entity_id
_entity_poly.type
_entity_poly.pdbx_seq_one_letter_code
_entity_poly.pdbx_strand_id
1 'polypeptide(L)'
;LNLIARFHATFETFDRLERYRGHFWNWLNTRTLEALPPRYVSTVDSGNLAAALIAIKQGALHLNREEILRWERWQGLIDLLALLNQEIRSFMAEQNQQNPGSNQTLGENESSLRNYLATVTEQIEAARHQPAQWPALLQMLNKNTHQTINEQIMAALQSVTGQDRENETVNAEKLHTCRIFSERIRHHLEDMQRDIATLLPWTSLMQEPPALFSETTDDSTIQESWRKLQALLQPDLALRDIAAIARLTKPLLAPLVAAVANYTGNQTRAQEAQTWLDELQKTLTESSKAASRLVGQAGAIAERANNFVTEMDFRFLFNKHRQVFHIGYNIDASKLDGNYYDLLASEARVASLLAIAKRDVPQSHWLHLGRPITQTESGERVLLSWSGTMFE
;
A
#
# COMPACT_ATOMS: atom_id res chain seq x y z
N LEU A 1 -5.34 4.77 3.05
CA LEU A 1 -6.17 4.45 4.26
C LEU A 1 -6.32 2.97 4.61
N ASN A 2 -6.58 2.11 3.62
CA ASN A 2 -6.98 0.70 3.81
C ASN A 2 -5.97 -0.16 4.62
N LEU A 3 -4.67 0.03 4.38
CA LEU A 3 -3.61 -0.72 5.06
C LEU A 3 -3.66 -0.58 6.60
N ILE A 4 -3.85 0.64 7.11
CA ILE A 4 -3.93 0.90 8.55
C ILE A 4 -5.16 0.21 9.16
N ALA A 5 -6.30 0.23 8.47
CA ALA A 5 -7.51 -0.46 8.93
C ALA A 5 -7.31 -1.98 9.00
N ARG A 6 -6.66 -2.57 7.98
CA ARG A 6 -6.33 -4.00 7.97
C ARG A 6 -5.38 -4.37 9.11
N PHE A 7 -4.31 -3.60 9.31
CA PHE A 7 -3.41 -3.82 10.45
C PHE A 7 -4.14 -3.66 11.78
N HIS A 8 -5.01 -2.67 11.94
CA HIS A 8 -5.79 -2.54 13.16
C HIS A 8 -6.56 -3.82 13.50
N ALA A 9 -7.30 -4.37 12.53
CA ALA A 9 -8.05 -5.62 12.70
C ALA A 9 -7.14 -6.83 12.97
N THR A 10 -5.98 -6.91 12.30
CA THR A 10 -4.99 -7.97 12.55
C THR A 10 -4.45 -7.89 13.98
N PHE A 11 -4.11 -6.69 14.46
CA PHE A 11 -3.57 -6.51 15.80
C PHE A 11 -4.63 -6.75 16.88
N GLU A 12 -5.89 -6.39 16.65
CA GLU A 12 -7.01 -6.79 17.55
C GLU A 12 -7.14 -8.31 17.65
N THR A 13 -6.88 -9.03 16.56
CA THR A 13 -6.86 -10.50 16.59
C THR A 13 -5.66 -11.00 17.41
N PHE A 14 -4.47 -10.41 17.22
CA PHE A 14 -3.27 -10.79 17.98
C PHE A 14 -3.43 -10.54 19.48
N ASP A 15 -4.09 -9.44 19.86
CA ASP A 15 -4.36 -9.10 21.26
C ASP A 15 -5.18 -10.21 21.97
N ARG A 16 -5.98 -10.98 21.21
CA ARG A 16 -6.79 -12.10 21.71
C ARG A 16 -6.08 -13.45 21.69
N LEU A 17 -4.95 -13.57 20.98
CA LEU A 17 -4.25 -14.84 20.87
C LEU A 17 -3.50 -15.16 22.17
N GLU A 18 -3.63 -16.41 22.57
CA GLU A 18 -2.83 -16.95 23.67
C GLU A 18 -1.34 -16.93 23.31
N ARG A 19 -0.52 -16.71 24.34
CA ARG A 19 0.93 -16.60 24.23
C ARG A 19 1.61 -17.40 25.34
N TYR A 20 2.78 -17.95 25.03
CA TYR A 20 3.69 -18.55 26.01
C TYR A 20 5.04 -17.87 25.96
N ARG A 21 5.42 -17.23 27.07
CA ARG A 21 6.64 -16.42 27.16
C ARG A 21 6.75 -15.39 26.01
N GLY A 22 5.64 -14.76 25.66
CA GLY A 22 5.52 -13.80 24.57
C GLY A 22 5.43 -14.39 23.16
N HIS A 23 5.62 -15.70 22.98
CA HIS A 23 5.47 -16.36 21.68
C HIS A 23 4.02 -16.77 21.42
N PHE A 24 3.56 -16.60 20.19
CA PHE A 24 2.27 -17.12 19.73
C PHE A 24 2.36 -18.61 19.42
N TRP A 25 1.23 -19.31 19.54
CA TRP A 25 1.15 -20.72 19.17
C TRP A 25 1.25 -20.92 17.66
N ASN A 26 1.93 -22.00 17.27
CA ASN A 26 2.10 -22.39 15.87
C ASN A 26 0.80 -22.82 15.19
N TRP A 27 -0.09 -23.49 15.91
CA TRP A 27 -1.34 -24.02 15.34
C TRP A 27 -2.54 -23.51 16.13
N LEU A 28 -3.47 -22.89 15.41
CA LEU A 28 -4.63 -22.21 15.96
C LEU A 28 -5.85 -22.50 15.08
N ASN A 29 -7.03 -22.60 15.69
CA ASN A 29 -8.29 -22.56 14.95
C ASN A 29 -8.55 -21.13 14.45
N THR A 30 -8.66 -20.92 13.14
CA THR A 30 -8.79 -19.57 12.55
C THR A 30 -10.12 -18.87 12.83
N ARG A 31 -11.12 -19.59 13.36
CA ARG A 31 -12.43 -19.03 13.75
C ARG A 31 -12.51 -18.76 15.24
N THR A 32 -12.10 -19.73 16.07
CA THR A 32 -12.21 -19.62 17.54
C THR A 32 -10.98 -18.97 18.18
N LEU A 33 -9.86 -18.96 17.46
CA LEU A 33 -8.53 -18.52 17.92
C LEU A 33 -7.92 -19.42 19.02
N GLU A 34 -8.49 -20.60 19.25
CA GLU A 34 -8.00 -21.57 20.23
C GLU A 34 -6.76 -22.30 19.72
N ALA A 35 -5.82 -22.57 20.62
CA ALA A 35 -4.63 -23.36 20.35
C ALA A 35 -4.98 -24.81 20.02
N LEU A 36 -4.46 -25.33 18.92
CA LEU A 36 -4.61 -26.72 18.54
C LEU A 36 -3.50 -27.57 19.18
N PRO A 37 -3.82 -28.75 19.74
CA PRO A 37 -2.80 -29.66 20.23
C PRO A 37 -2.01 -30.30 19.07
N PRO A 38 -0.70 -30.56 19.22
CA PRO A 38 0.09 -30.19 20.38
C PRO A 38 0.42 -28.69 20.40
N ARG A 39 0.28 -28.04 21.56
CA ARG A 39 0.71 -26.64 21.73
C ARG A 39 2.22 -26.55 21.57
N TYR A 40 2.66 -25.71 20.65
CA TYR A 40 4.05 -25.67 20.22
C TYR A 40 4.50 -24.24 19.92
N VAL A 41 5.78 -23.97 20.20
CA VAL A 41 6.48 -22.73 19.85
C VAL A 41 7.70 -23.08 19.01
N SER A 42 7.69 -22.64 17.76
CA SER A 42 8.79 -22.73 16.80
C SER A 42 9.74 -21.54 16.94
N THR A 43 11.05 -21.81 16.93
CA THR A 43 12.08 -20.77 16.89
C THR A 43 11.96 -19.93 15.61
N VAL A 44 11.78 -20.58 14.46
CA VAL A 44 11.76 -19.93 13.15
C VAL A 44 10.52 -19.07 12.98
N ASP A 45 9.33 -19.62 13.26
CA ASP A 45 8.08 -18.88 13.05
C ASP A 45 8.00 -17.67 13.99
N SER A 46 8.47 -17.83 15.22
CA SER A 46 8.60 -16.72 16.16
C SER A 46 9.56 -15.64 15.65
N GLY A 47 10.72 -16.05 15.11
CA GLY A 47 11.70 -15.12 14.55
C GLY A 47 11.18 -14.39 13.32
N ASN A 48 10.53 -15.10 12.40
CA ASN A 48 9.93 -14.53 11.19
C ASN A 48 8.80 -13.56 11.54
N LEU A 49 7.93 -13.92 12.49
CA LEU A 49 6.90 -13.03 12.99
C LEU A 49 7.49 -11.78 13.65
N ALA A 50 8.52 -11.94 14.48
CA ALA A 50 9.19 -10.81 15.12
C ALA A 50 9.83 -9.86 14.08
N ALA A 51 10.46 -10.39 13.03
CA ALA A 51 10.98 -9.59 11.92
C ALA A 51 9.86 -8.82 11.20
N ALA A 52 8.75 -9.51 10.89
CA ALA A 52 7.60 -8.89 10.24
C ALA A 52 7.01 -7.76 11.11
N LEU A 53 6.89 -7.97 12.43
CA LEU A 53 6.42 -6.96 13.38
C LEU A 53 7.37 -5.76 13.45
N ILE A 54 8.69 -5.96 13.39
CA ILE A 54 9.66 -4.86 13.30
C ILE A 54 9.49 -4.09 11.99
N ALA A 55 9.32 -4.77 10.86
CA ALA A 55 9.07 -4.12 9.58
C ALA A 55 7.76 -3.31 9.61
N ILE A 56 6.69 -3.86 10.19
CA ILE A 56 5.42 -3.16 10.39
C ILE A 56 5.61 -1.93 11.27
N LYS A 57 6.35 -2.04 12.39
CA LYS A 57 6.67 -0.92 13.26
C LYS A 57 7.35 0.21 12.49
N GLN A 58 8.41 -0.11 11.74
CA GLN A 58 9.16 0.90 10.99
C GLN A 58 8.30 1.51 9.88
N GLY A 59 7.53 0.69 9.15
CA GLY A 59 6.58 1.18 8.14
C GLY A 59 5.53 2.12 8.73
N ALA A 60 4.94 1.75 9.88
CA ALA A 60 3.94 2.57 10.55
C ALA A 60 4.51 3.92 11.04
N LEU A 61 5.73 3.94 11.57
CA LEU A 61 6.41 5.18 11.95
C LEU A 61 6.79 6.04 10.73
N HIS A 62 7.17 5.39 9.63
CA HIS A 62 7.56 6.05 8.39
C HIS A 62 6.37 6.75 7.70
N LEU A 63 5.18 6.16 7.75
CA LEU A 63 3.95 6.75 7.18
C LEU A 63 3.68 8.20 7.63
N ASN A 64 4.12 8.58 8.82
CA ASN A 64 3.94 9.94 9.32
C ASN A 64 4.76 10.99 8.54
N ARG A 65 5.81 10.56 7.83
CA ARG A 65 6.73 11.41 7.06
C ARG A 65 6.49 11.32 5.56
N GLU A 66 5.61 10.43 5.13
CA GLU A 66 5.31 10.19 3.73
C GLU A 66 4.28 11.21 3.22
N GLU A 67 4.50 11.63 1.99
CA GLU A 67 3.53 12.40 1.20
C GLU A 67 2.30 11.53 0.88
N ILE A 68 1.14 12.15 0.75
CA ILE A 68 -0.09 11.41 0.35
C ILE A 68 -0.12 11.20 -1.16
N LEU A 69 0.27 12.23 -1.91
CA LEU A 69 0.40 12.18 -3.36
C LEU A 69 1.75 11.56 -3.70
N ARG A 70 1.76 10.23 -3.92
CA ARG A 70 2.98 9.48 -4.26
C ARG A 70 2.97 8.96 -5.68
N TRP A 71 4.08 9.12 -6.40
CA TRP A 71 4.22 8.63 -7.78
C TRP A 71 4.05 7.12 -7.86
N GLU A 72 4.46 6.38 -6.83
CA GLU A 72 4.37 4.92 -6.74
C GLU A 72 2.91 4.44 -6.86
N ARG A 73 1.92 5.26 -6.51
CA ARG A 73 0.51 4.95 -6.71
C ARG A 73 0.13 4.99 -8.20
N TRP A 74 0.67 5.95 -8.94
CA TRP A 74 0.50 6.03 -10.39
C TRP A 74 1.28 4.93 -11.10
N GLN A 75 2.50 4.62 -10.66
CA GLN A 75 3.28 3.49 -11.17
C GLN A 75 2.50 2.17 -11.04
N GLY A 76 1.89 1.91 -9.88
CA GLY A 76 1.08 0.71 -9.70
C GLY A 76 -0.16 0.66 -10.63
N LEU A 77 -0.72 1.82 -10.99
CA LEU A 77 -1.80 1.87 -11.99
C LEU A 77 -1.27 1.56 -13.40
N ILE A 78 -0.12 2.12 -13.77
CA ILE A 78 0.56 1.83 -15.05
C ILE A 78 0.85 0.33 -15.15
N ASP A 79 1.34 -0.28 -14.08
CA ASP A 79 1.62 -1.73 -14.04
C ASP A 79 0.33 -2.54 -14.25
N LEU A 80 -0.78 -2.14 -13.62
CA LEU A 80 -2.09 -2.79 -13.83
C LEU A 80 -2.60 -2.65 -15.27
N LEU A 81 -2.43 -1.48 -15.89
CA LEU A 81 -2.79 -1.24 -17.29
C LEU A 81 -1.91 -2.08 -18.23
N ALA A 82 -0.61 -2.20 -17.93
CA ALA A 82 0.33 -3.02 -18.68
C ALA A 82 -0.01 -4.52 -18.59
N LEU A 83 -0.36 -5.00 -17.39
CA LEU A 83 -0.80 -6.39 -17.18
C LEU A 83 -2.09 -6.68 -17.95
N LEU A 84 -3.09 -5.79 -17.90
CA LEU A 84 -4.31 -5.94 -18.70
C LEU A 84 -3.99 -6.00 -20.21
N ASN A 85 -3.13 -5.12 -20.70
CA ASN A 85 -2.70 -5.13 -22.11
C ASN A 85 -1.97 -6.43 -22.49
N GLN A 86 -1.14 -7.00 -21.59
CA GLN A 86 -0.49 -8.28 -21.80
C GLN A 86 -1.49 -9.43 -21.90
N GLU A 87 -2.50 -9.48 -21.01
CA GLU A 87 -3.55 -10.50 -21.03
C GLU A 87 -4.38 -10.43 -22.32
N ILE A 88 -4.76 -9.23 -22.76
CA ILE A 88 -5.47 -9.03 -24.03
C ILE A 88 -4.63 -9.55 -25.20
N ARG A 89 -3.33 -9.24 -25.24
CA ARG A 89 -2.43 -9.72 -26.31
C ARG A 89 -2.30 -11.24 -26.30
N SER A 90 -2.15 -11.86 -25.13
CA SER A 90 -2.08 -13.32 -25.01
C SER A 90 -3.37 -13.98 -25.49
N PHE A 91 -4.52 -13.46 -25.07
CA PHE A 91 -5.83 -13.94 -25.51
C PHE A 91 -5.98 -13.90 -27.04
N MET A 92 -5.60 -12.78 -27.66
CA MET A 92 -5.76 -12.57 -29.10
C MET A 92 -4.75 -13.35 -29.94
N ALA A 93 -3.50 -13.51 -29.47
CA ALA A 93 -2.49 -14.30 -30.16
C ALA A 93 -2.90 -15.77 -30.29
N GLU A 94 -3.55 -16.33 -29.27
CA GLU A 94 -4.06 -17.71 -29.31
C GLU A 94 -5.29 -17.84 -30.21
N GLN A 95 -6.20 -16.85 -30.22
CA GLN A 95 -7.35 -16.83 -31.14
C GLN A 95 -6.89 -16.76 -32.61
N ASN A 96 -5.91 -15.92 -32.92
CA ASN A 96 -5.34 -15.82 -34.28
C ASN A 96 -4.66 -17.13 -34.74
N GLN A 97 -4.08 -17.91 -33.82
CA GLN A 97 -3.55 -19.23 -34.14
C GLN A 97 -4.65 -20.26 -34.41
N GLN A 98 -5.80 -20.14 -33.73
CA GLN A 98 -6.93 -21.07 -33.86
C GLN A 98 -7.84 -20.76 -35.05
N ASN A 99 -8.04 -19.49 -35.41
CA ASN A 99 -8.92 -19.07 -36.51
C ASN A 99 -8.33 -17.91 -37.33
N PRO A 100 -7.54 -18.18 -38.39
CA PRO A 100 -6.87 -17.13 -39.18
C PRO A 100 -7.80 -16.24 -40.04
N GLY A 101 -9.08 -16.61 -40.19
CA GLY A 101 -10.00 -16.05 -41.19
C GLY A 101 -10.99 -14.98 -40.70
N SER A 102 -11.16 -14.77 -39.39
CA SER A 102 -12.14 -13.84 -38.78
C SER A 102 -11.52 -12.49 -38.33
N ASN A 103 -10.31 -12.19 -38.79
CA ASN A 103 -9.37 -11.30 -38.08
C ASN A 103 -9.54 -9.79 -38.25
N GLN A 104 -10.37 -9.31 -39.19
CA GLN A 104 -10.38 -7.87 -39.52
C GLN A 104 -11.07 -7.03 -38.43
N THR A 105 -12.29 -7.40 -38.02
CA THR A 105 -13.03 -6.69 -36.96
C THR A 105 -12.44 -6.94 -35.56
N LEU A 106 -11.86 -8.13 -35.33
CA LEU A 106 -11.12 -8.45 -34.10
C LEU A 106 -9.92 -7.52 -33.92
N GLY A 107 -9.13 -7.31 -34.99
CA GLY A 107 -7.95 -6.45 -34.96
C GLY A 107 -8.26 -4.97 -34.76
N GLU A 108 -9.40 -4.48 -35.26
CA GLU A 108 -9.84 -3.10 -35.05
C GLU A 108 -10.23 -2.83 -33.58
N ASN A 109 -11.02 -3.72 -32.97
CA ASN A 109 -11.43 -3.60 -31.57
C ASN A 109 -10.24 -3.75 -30.60
N GLU A 110 -9.32 -4.68 -30.89
CA GLU A 110 -8.07 -4.82 -30.13
C GLU A 110 -7.23 -3.53 -30.20
N SER A 111 -7.05 -3.00 -31.42
CA SER A 111 -6.29 -1.77 -31.62
C SER A 111 -6.93 -0.60 -30.86
N SER A 112 -8.26 -0.52 -30.83
CA SER A 112 -8.99 0.50 -30.07
C SER A 112 -8.73 0.43 -28.56
N LEU A 113 -8.82 -0.77 -27.95
CA LEU A 113 -8.54 -0.95 -26.53
C LEU A 113 -7.08 -0.68 -26.18
N ARG A 114 -6.16 -1.19 -26.98
CA ARG A 114 -4.73 -0.98 -26.76
C ARG A 114 -4.34 0.48 -26.92
N ASN A 115 -4.90 1.18 -27.90
CA ASN A 115 -4.70 2.61 -28.07
C ASN A 115 -5.26 3.40 -26.89
N TYR A 116 -6.42 3.00 -26.35
CA TYR A 116 -6.99 3.62 -25.16
C TYR A 116 -6.07 3.44 -23.93
N LEU A 117 -5.61 2.21 -23.66
CA LEU A 117 -4.70 1.92 -22.55
C LEU A 117 -3.37 2.68 -22.69
N ALA A 118 -2.82 2.77 -23.90
CA ALA A 118 -1.62 3.56 -24.20
C ALA A 118 -1.85 5.05 -23.95
N THR A 119 -2.98 5.60 -24.43
CA THR A 119 -3.36 7.00 -24.22
C THR A 119 -3.47 7.35 -22.73
N VAL A 120 -4.13 6.49 -21.95
CA VAL A 120 -4.23 6.67 -20.49
C VAL A 120 -2.85 6.65 -19.84
N THR A 121 -1.98 5.72 -20.25
CA THR A 121 -0.62 5.61 -19.73
C THR A 121 0.20 6.87 -20.04
N GLU A 122 0.14 7.36 -21.27
CA GLU A 122 0.81 8.60 -21.68
C GLU A 122 0.31 9.83 -20.91
N GLN A 123 -1.00 9.93 -20.67
CA GLN A 123 -1.58 10.99 -19.85
C GLN A 123 -1.06 10.96 -18.40
N ILE A 124 -0.92 9.76 -17.81
CA ILE A 124 -0.37 9.60 -16.46
C ILE A 124 1.11 10.00 -16.42
N GLU A 125 1.91 9.53 -17.37
CA GLU A 125 3.35 9.85 -17.44
C GLU A 125 3.60 11.36 -17.71
N ALA A 126 2.77 11.99 -18.53
CA ALA A 126 2.86 13.44 -18.79
C ALA A 126 2.64 14.28 -17.51
N ALA A 127 1.82 13.78 -16.57
CA ALA A 127 1.56 14.43 -15.29
C ALA A 127 2.60 14.14 -14.20
N ARG A 128 3.61 13.28 -14.45
CA ARG A 128 4.56 12.78 -13.45
C ARG A 128 5.24 13.85 -12.60
N HIS A 129 5.64 14.95 -13.23
CA HIS A 129 6.34 16.05 -12.56
C HIS A 129 5.40 17.20 -12.15
N GLN A 130 4.08 16.98 -12.16
CA GLN A 130 3.07 18.00 -11.89
C GLN A 130 2.03 17.51 -10.86
N PRO A 131 2.42 17.28 -9.58
CA PRO A 131 1.53 16.74 -8.55
C PRO A 131 0.24 17.54 -8.32
N ALA A 132 0.27 18.85 -8.57
CA ALA A 132 -0.91 19.71 -8.49
C ALA A 132 -2.03 19.32 -9.47
N GLN A 133 -1.71 18.65 -10.58
CA GLN A 133 -2.68 18.18 -11.58
C GLN A 133 -3.25 16.80 -11.26
N TRP A 134 -2.63 16.05 -10.35
CA TRP A 134 -2.99 14.66 -10.06
C TRP A 134 -4.44 14.49 -9.59
N PRO A 135 -5.01 15.35 -8.71
CA PRO A 135 -6.40 15.23 -8.32
C PRO A 135 -7.38 15.37 -9.50
N ALA A 136 -7.13 16.32 -10.41
CA ALA A 136 -7.97 16.53 -11.60
C ALA A 136 -7.85 15.35 -12.58
N LEU A 137 -6.62 14.89 -12.84
CA LEU A 137 -6.36 13.71 -13.66
C LEU A 137 -7.08 12.47 -13.09
N LEU A 138 -6.99 12.25 -11.78
CA LEU A 138 -7.63 11.12 -11.12
C LEU A 138 -9.15 11.16 -11.22
N GLN A 139 -9.75 12.33 -11.05
CA GLN A 139 -11.19 12.51 -11.20
C GLN A 139 -11.65 12.20 -12.63
N MET A 140 -10.88 12.64 -13.63
CA MET A 140 -11.15 12.34 -15.05
C MET A 140 -11.07 10.84 -15.33
N LEU A 141 -10.02 10.16 -14.86
CA LEU A 141 -9.84 8.72 -15.06
C LEU A 141 -10.93 7.91 -14.36
N ASN A 142 -11.26 8.23 -13.11
CA ASN A 142 -12.35 7.54 -12.40
C ASN A 142 -13.71 7.63 -13.10
N LYS A 143 -13.98 8.75 -13.80
CA LYS A 143 -15.26 8.95 -14.48
C LYS A 143 -15.44 8.02 -15.68
N ASN A 144 -14.37 7.77 -16.45
CA ASN A 144 -14.49 7.20 -17.78
C ASN A 144 -13.78 5.84 -17.93
N THR A 145 -12.69 5.60 -17.20
CA THR A 145 -11.76 4.49 -17.52
C THR A 145 -12.37 3.11 -17.36
N HIS A 146 -13.10 2.84 -16.28
CA HIS A 146 -13.71 1.51 -16.08
C HIS A 146 -14.78 1.22 -17.12
N GLN A 147 -15.65 2.19 -17.41
CA GLN A 147 -16.70 2.03 -18.41
C GLN A 147 -16.09 1.77 -19.79
N THR A 148 -15.14 2.59 -20.23
CA THR A 148 -14.50 2.45 -21.54
C THR A 148 -13.75 1.12 -21.67
N ILE A 149 -12.99 0.71 -20.64
CA ILE A 149 -12.30 -0.59 -20.64
C ILE A 149 -13.31 -1.74 -20.77
N ASN A 150 -14.40 -1.72 -19.98
CA ASN A 150 -15.40 -2.79 -20.04
C ASN A 150 -16.13 -2.84 -21.38
N GLU A 151 -16.54 -1.70 -21.92
CA GLU A 151 -17.19 -1.62 -23.24
C GLU A 151 -16.29 -2.19 -24.33
N GLN A 152 -15.00 -1.82 -24.33
CA GLN A 152 -14.04 -2.28 -25.32
C GLN A 152 -13.65 -3.76 -25.14
N ILE A 153 -13.55 -4.26 -23.90
CA ILE A 153 -13.40 -5.70 -23.62
C ILE A 153 -14.61 -6.44 -24.17
N MET A 154 -15.84 -6.00 -23.89
CA MET A 154 -17.06 -6.64 -24.39
C MET A 154 -17.17 -6.61 -25.91
N ALA A 155 -16.77 -5.51 -26.56
CA ALA A 155 -16.74 -5.39 -28.02
C ALA A 155 -15.74 -6.37 -28.66
N ALA A 156 -14.52 -6.48 -28.11
CA ALA A 156 -13.52 -7.45 -28.56
C ALA A 156 -14.01 -8.91 -28.39
N LEU A 157 -14.82 -9.17 -27.36
CA LEU A 157 -15.36 -10.51 -27.10
C LEU A 157 -16.53 -10.88 -28.01
N GLN A 158 -17.46 -9.96 -28.27
CA GLN A 158 -18.57 -10.19 -29.20
C GLN A 158 -18.08 -10.58 -30.59
N SER A 159 -16.94 -10.02 -31.02
CA SER A 159 -16.31 -10.38 -32.28
C SER A 159 -15.71 -11.80 -32.30
N VAL A 160 -15.42 -12.41 -31.14
CA VAL A 160 -14.89 -13.78 -31.00
C VAL A 160 -16.00 -14.83 -30.88
N THR A 161 -17.11 -14.52 -30.21
CA THR A 161 -18.18 -15.50 -29.89
C THR A 161 -19.11 -15.85 -31.07
N GLY A 162 -18.93 -15.21 -32.22
CA GLY A 162 -19.72 -15.50 -33.42
C GLY A 162 -19.07 -16.57 -34.29
N GLN A 163 -19.17 -17.87 -33.91
CA GLN A 163 -19.54 -18.99 -34.81
C GLN A 163 -19.33 -20.42 -34.26
N ASP A 164 -18.47 -20.68 -33.27
CA ASP A 164 -18.16 -22.07 -32.86
C ASP A 164 -18.38 -22.35 -31.36
N ARG A 165 -19.24 -23.34 -31.07
CA ARG A 165 -19.73 -23.71 -29.72
C ARG A 165 -18.80 -24.62 -28.90
N GLU A 166 -17.63 -25.00 -29.41
CA GLU A 166 -16.71 -25.93 -28.70
C GLU A 166 -15.60 -25.22 -27.89
N ASN A 167 -15.39 -23.90 -28.09
CA ASN A 167 -14.33 -23.11 -27.45
C ASN A 167 -14.77 -22.27 -26.21
N GLU A 168 -15.97 -22.53 -25.66
CA GLU A 168 -16.55 -21.70 -24.59
C GLU A 168 -15.78 -21.70 -23.26
N THR A 169 -15.09 -22.80 -22.91
CA THR A 169 -14.44 -22.95 -21.59
C THR A 169 -13.12 -22.18 -21.46
N VAL A 170 -12.26 -22.20 -22.48
CA VAL A 170 -10.98 -21.46 -22.50
C VAL A 170 -11.21 -19.95 -22.55
N ASN A 171 -12.27 -19.52 -23.22
CA ASN A 171 -12.66 -18.11 -23.28
C ASN A 171 -13.14 -17.58 -21.92
N ALA A 172 -13.80 -18.41 -21.09
CA ALA A 172 -14.34 -17.99 -19.81
C ALA A 172 -13.26 -17.65 -18.76
N GLU A 173 -12.16 -18.42 -18.71
CA GLU A 173 -11.06 -18.19 -17.75
C GLU A 173 -10.30 -16.90 -18.07
N LYS A 174 -9.92 -16.68 -19.34
CA LYS A 174 -9.22 -15.45 -19.74
C LYS A 174 -10.11 -14.21 -19.65
N LEU A 175 -11.40 -14.35 -19.95
CA LEU A 175 -12.40 -13.32 -19.70
C LEU A 175 -12.53 -12.98 -18.23
N HIS A 176 -12.48 -13.99 -17.36
CA HIS A 176 -12.43 -13.79 -15.92
C HIS A 176 -11.17 -13.00 -15.52
N THR A 177 -10.00 -13.34 -16.08
CA THR A 177 -8.75 -12.61 -15.85
C THR A 177 -8.80 -11.15 -16.30
N CYS A 178 -9.28 -10.85 -17.52
CA CYS A 178 -9.45 -9.47 -17.99
C CYS A 178 -10.41 -8.67 -17.10
N ARG A 179 -11.51 -9.30 -16.65
CA ARG A 179 -12.44 -8.68 -15.67
C ARG A 179 -11.77 -8.42 -14.33
N ILE A 180 -10.97 -9.37 -13.82
CA ILE A 180 -10.20 -9.17 -12.57
C ILE A 180 -9.31 -7.94 -12.70
N PHE A 181 -8.58 -7.78 -13.82
CA PHE A 181 -7.72 -6.62 -14.01
C PHE A 181 -8.50 -5.31 -14.17
N SER A 182 -9.61 -5.31 -14.91
CA SER A 182 -10.52 -4.15 -15.00
C SER A 182 -11.04 -3.72 -13.63
N GLU A 183 -11.49 -4.67 -12.80
CA GLU A 183 -11.96 -4.39 -11.44
C GLU A 183 -10.82 -3.92 -10.51
N ARG A 184 -9.61 -4.47 -10.66
CA ARG A 184 -8.43 -3.99 -9.92
C ARG A 184 -8.07 -2.55 -10.30
N ILE A 185 -8.14 -2.19 -11.58
CA ILE A 185 -7.90 -0.82 -12.06
C ILE A 185 -8.95 0.13 -11.45
N ARG A 186 -10.24 -0.23 -11.51
CA ARG A 186 -11.31 0.56 -10.89
C ARG A 186 -11.07 0.77 -9.40
N HIS A 187 -10.85 -0.32 -8.66
CA HIS A 187 -10.62 -0.25 -7.22
C HIS A 187 -9.38 0.56 -6.86
N HIS A 188 -8.31 0.47 -7.65
CA HIS A 188 -7.10 1.26 -7.43
C HIS A 188 -7.34 2.76 -7.60
N LEU A 189 -8.06 3.16 -8.65
CA LEU A 189 -8.47 4.54 -8.90
C LEU A 189 -9.43 5.07 -7.82
N GLU A 190 -10.39 4.26 -7.39
CA GLU A 190 -11.32 4.61 -6.31
C GLU A 190 -10.60 4.79 -4.97
N ASP A 191 -9.67 3.89 -4.65
CA ASP A 191 -8.88 3.98 -3.42
C ASP A 191 -8.01 5.24 -3.41
N MET A 192 -7.38 5.58 -4.54
CA MET A 192 -6.65 6.85 -4.69
C MET A 192 -7.57 8.05 -4.48
N GLN A 193 -8.76 8.05 -5.08
CA GLN A 193 -9.71 9.16 -4.99
C GLN A 193 -10.24 9.32 -3.58
N ARG A 194 -10.53 8.20 -2.90
CA ARG A 194 -10.96 8.19 -1.51
C ARG A 194 -9.88 8.73 -0.58
N ASP A 195 -8.62 8.36 -0.79
CA ASP A 195 -7.50 8.86 0.00
C ASP A 195 -7.36 10.39 -0.19
N ILE A 196 -7.43 10.92 -1.42
CA ILE A 196 -7.44 12.36 -1.70
C ILE A 196 -8.65 13.05 -1.06
N ALA A 197 -9.87 12.54 -1.27
CA ALA A 197 -11.09 13.13 -0.72
C ALA A 197 -11.10 13.16 0.81
N THR A 198 -10.39 12.24 1.47
CA THR A 198 -10.32 12.16 2.93
C THR A 198 -9.20 13.02 3.51
N LEU A 199 -8.04 13.05 2.87
CA LEU A 199 -6.82 13.65 3.43
C LEU A 199 -6.46 14.99 2.78
N LEU A 200 -6.90 15.23 1.56
CA LEU A 200 -6.63 16.45 0.80
C LEU A 200 -7.93 17.05 0.21
N PRO A 201 -9.07 17.10 0.94
CA PRO A 201 -10.35 17.55 0.39
C PRO A 201 -10.33 18.97 -0.17
N TRP A 202 -9.42 19.84 0.32
CA TRP A 202 -9.31 21.21 -0.17
C TRP A 202 -8.70 21.31 -1.58
N THR A 203 -8.09 20.26 -2.14
CA THR A 203 -7.43 20.35 -3.44
C THR A 203 -8.41 20.68 -4.56
N SER A 204 -9.67 20.25 -4.46
CA SER A 204 -10.72 20.64 -5.41
C SER A 204 -11.03 22.13 -5.34
N LEU A 205 -11.11 22.70 -4.12
CA LEU A 205 -11.31 24.13 -3.92
C LEU A 205 -10.16 24.96 -4.49
N MET A 206 -8.93 24.46 -4.39
CA MET A 206 -7.72 25.14 -4.89
C MET A 206 -7.60 25.13 -6.42
N GLN A 207 -8.33 24.25 -7.13
CA GLN A 207 -8.36 24.25 -8.59
C GLN A 207 -9.22 25.39 -9.15
N GLU A 208 -10.28 25.78 -8.44
CA GLU A 208 -11.22 26.82 -8.84
C GLU A 208 -11.36 27.88 -7.73
N PRO A 209 -10.30 28.66 -7.44
CA PRO A 209 -10.40 29.73 -6.46
C PRO A 209 -11.32 30.87 -6.98
N PRO A 210 -12.07 31.54 -6.09
CA PRO A 210 -12.87 32.70 -6.43
C PRO A 210 -12.09 33.76 -7.21
N ALA A 211 -12.79 34.47 -8.11
CA ALA A 211 -12.18 35.53 -8.94
C ALA A 211 -11.53 36.66 -8.12
N LEU A 212 -11.89 36.81 -6.84
CA LEU A 212 -11.28 37.77 -5.91
C LEU A 212 -9.85 37.40 -5.50
N PHE A 213 -9.42 36.16 -5.74
CA PHE A 213 -8.06 35.70 -5.43
C PHE A 213 -7.15 35.66 -6.68
N SER A 214 -7.63 36.15 -7.83
CA SER A 214 -6.80 36.25 -9.03
C SER A 214 -5.75 37.36 -8.92
N GLU A 215 -4.70 37.26 -9.75
CA GLU A 215 -3.61 38.26 -9.84
C GLU A 215 -4.10 39.66 -10.27
N THR A 216 -5.32 39.76 -10.80
CA THR A 216 -5.94 41.02 -11.22
C THR A 216 -6.65 41.77 -10.10
N THR A 217 -6.54 41.31 -8.86
CA THR A 217 -7.23 41.94 -7.72
C THR A 217 -6.44 43.14 -7.21
N ASP A 218 -7.04 44.32 -7.12
CA ASP A 218 -6.35 45.56 -6.72
C ASP A 218 -5.98 45.61 -5.22
N ASP A 219 -6.45 44.65 -4.41
CA ASP A 219 -6.18 44.58 -2.98
C ASP A 219 -4.90 43.80 -2.67
N SER A 220 -3.82 44.54 -2.38
CA SER A 220 -2.51 43.97 -2.01
C SER A 220 -2.53 43.08 -0.76
N THR A 221 -3.46 43.30 0.17
CA THR A 221 -3.57 42.51 1.41
C THR A 221 -4.16 41.13 1.13
N ILE A 222 -5.20 41.08 0.29
CA ILE A 222 -5.80 39.82 -0.18
C ILE A 222 -4.77 39.01 -0.97
N GLN A 223 -4.06 39.64 -1.91
CA GLN A 223 -3.05 38.97 -2.74
C GLN A 223 -1.93 38.36 -1.89
N GLU A 224 -1.38 39.11 -0.94
CA GLU A 224 -0.28 38.65 -0.09
C GLU A 224 -0.73 37.50 0.83
N SER A 225 -1.93 37.61 1.42
CA SER A 225 -2.49 36.56 2.29
C SER A 225 -2.81 35.29 1.49
N TRP A 226 -3.31 35.43 0.27
CA TRP A 226 -3.57 34.33 -0.65
C TRP A 226 -2.28 33.59 -1.04
N ARG A 227 -1.23 34.32 -1.43
CA ARG A 227 0.08 33.70 -1.77
C ARG A 227 0.66 32.89 -0.61
N LYS A 228 0.58 33.41 0.62
CA LYS A 228 1.02 32.68 1.82
C LYS A 228 0.24 31.40 2.05
N LEU A 229 -1.08 31.44 1.85
CA LEU A 229 -1.93 30.27 1.96
C LEU A 229 -1.60 29.22 0.90
N GLN A 230 -1.40 29.63 -0.36
CA GLN A 230 -0.98 28.75 -1.45
C GLN A 230 0.38 28.10 -1.18
N ALA A 231 1.36 28.86 -0.65
CA ALA A 231 2.68 28.35 -0.32
C ALA A 231 2.65 27.28 0.78
N LEU A 232 1.64 27.29 1.67
CA LEU A 232 1.46 26.26 2.70
C LEU A 232 0.68 25.04 2.20
N LEU A 233 -0.30 25.24 1.32
CA LEU A 233 -1.18 24.17 0.79
C LEU A 233 -0.60 23.49 -0.47
N GLN A 234 0.71 23.27 -0.48
CA GLN A 234 1.38 22.61 -1.59
C GLN A 234 1.01 21.10 -1.66
N PRO A 235 1.16 20.45 -2.83
CA PRO A 235 0.76 19.05 -3.01
C PRO A 235 1.64 18.03 -2.26
N ASP A 236 2.84 18.42 -1.85
CA ASP A 236 3.91 17.61 -1.23
C ASP A 236 3.80 17.52 0.30
N LEU A 237 2.59 17.69 0.85
CA LEU A 237 2.37 17.63 2.29
C LEU A 237 2.48 16.19 2.82
N ALA A 238 3.36 16.00 3.81
CA ALA A 238 3.43 14.75 4.55
C ALA A 238 2.23 14.57 5.48
N LEU A 239 1.90 13.32 5.82
CA LEU A 239 0.75 13.00 6.67
C LEU A 239 0.75 13.77 8.02
N ARG A 240 1.91 13.96 8.66
CA ARG A 240 2.03 14.76 9.89
C ARG A 240 1.65 16.23 9.71
N ASP A 241 1.97 16.79 8.54
CA ASP A 241 1.76 18.19 8.23
C ASP A 241 0.29 18.43 7.90
N ILE A 242 -0.34 17.46 7.22
CA ILE A 242 -1.80 17.38 7.06
C ILE A 242 -2.50 17.27 8.41
N ALA A 243 -2.01 16.44 9.34
CA ALA A 243 -2.59 16.35 10.69
C ALA A 243 -2.55 17.69 11.43
N ALA A 244 -1.53 18.52 11.17
CA ALA A 244 -1.40 19.86 11.73
C ALA A 244 -2.04 20.97 10.88
N ILE A 245 -2.59 20.67 9.69
CA ILE A 245 -2.85 21.68 8.66
C ILE A 245 -3.83 22.76 9.13
N ALA A 246 -4.91 22.38 9.81
CA ALA A 246 -5.89 23.33 10.34
C ALA A 246 -5.27 24.32 11.35
N ARG A 247 -4.29 23.87 12.15
CA ARG A 247 -3.57 24.74 13.09
C ARG A 247 -2.59 25.66 12.35
N LEU A 248 -1.93 25.15 11.31
CA LEU A 248 -0.94 25.89 10.53
C LEU A 248 -1.58 26.96 9.63
N THR A 249 -2.75 26.68 9.06
CA THR A 249 -3.48 27.61 8.17
C THR A 249 -4.26 28.66 8.92
N LYS A 250 -4.71 28.40 10.16
CA LYS A 250 -5.49 29.35 10.98
C LYS A 250 -4.91 30.78 11.03
N PRO A 251 -3.61 31.01 11.33
CA PRO A 251 -3.05 32.36 11.34
C PRO A 251 -2.97 33.02 9.96
N LEU A 252 -3.01 32.24 8.87
CA LEU A 252 -3.01 32.74 7.49
C LEU A 252 -4.42 33.07 6.99
N LEU A 253 -5.42 32.31 7.44
CA LEU A 253 -6.82 32.50 7.05
C LEU A 253 -7.45 33.69 7.76
N ALA A 254 -7.10 33.98 9.01
CA ALA A 254 -7.72 35.09 9.75
C ALA A 254 -7.53 36.47 9.08
N PRO A 255 -6.33 36.87 8.62
CA PRO A 255 -6.15 38.11 7.86
C PRO A 255 -6.89 38.10 6.52
N LEU A 256 -6.89 36.95 5.81
CA LEU A 256 -7.56 36.82 4.51
C LEU A 256 -9.08 36.99 4.63
N VAL A 257 -9.69 36.35 5.62
CA VAL A 257 -11.12 36.48 5.93
C VAL A 257 -11.47 37.92 6.29
N ALA A 258 -10.66 38.58 7.12
CA ALA A 258 -10.88 39.97 7.48
C ALA A 258 -10.76 40.91 6.27
N ALA A 259 -9.82 40.65 5.36
CA ALA A 259 -9.65 41.43 4.14
C ALA A 259 -10.82 41.26 3.17
N VAL A 260 -11.32 40.03 2.98
CA VAL A 260 -12.50 39.76 2.16
C VAL A 260 -13.77 40.39 2.77
N ALA A 261 -13.94 40.32 4.08
CA ALA A 261 -15.09 40.91 4.77
C ALA A 261 -15.12 42.45 4.67
N ASN A 262 -13.95 43.09 4.60
CA ASN A 262 -13.82 44.54 4.45
C ASN A 262 -13.73 45.00 2.98
N TYR A 263 -13.84 44.09 2.02
CA TYR A 263 -13.69 44.41 0.61
C TYR A 263 -14.86 45.27 0.11
N THR A 264 -14.55 46.51 -0.31
CA THR A 264 -15.55 47.50 -0.74
C THR A 264 -15.90 47.42 -2.23
N GLY A 265 -15.28 46.51 -2.99
CA GLY A 265 -15.51 46.36 -4.42
C GLY A 265 -16.80 45.59 -4.73
N ASN A 266 -16.73 44.70 -5.74
CA ASN A 266 -17.87 43.87 -6.13
C ASN A 266 -18.32 42.94 -5.00
N GLN A 267 -19.50 43.21 -4.43
CA GLN A 267 -20.08 42.48 -3.30
C GLN A 267 -20.40 41.01 -3.62
N THR A 268 -20.78 40.69 -4.87
CA THR A 268 -21.00 39.29 -5.28
C THR A 268 -19.70 38.49 -5.20
N ARG A 269 -18.57 39.07 -5.66
CA ARG A 269 -17.25 38.43 -5.57
C ARG A 269 -16.79 38.26 -4.12
N ALA A 270 -17.07 39.23 -3.24
CA ALA A 270 -16.81 39.10 -1.81
C ALA A 270 -17.64 37.97 -1.17
N GLN A 271 -18.93 37.87 -1.50
CA GLN A 271 -19.79 36.81 -0.97
C GLN A 271 -19.36 35.40 -1.44
N GLU A 272 -18.98 35.27 -2.72
CA GLU A 272 -18.41 34.03 -3.27
C GLU A 272 -17.11 33.66 -2.55
N ALA A 273 -16.21 34.62 -2.37
CA ALA A 273 -14.95 34.42 -1.66
C ALA A 273 -15.15 34.05 -0.19
N GLN A 274 -16.10 34.68 0.50
CA GLN A 274 -16.44 34.36 1.88
C GLN A 274 -16.98 32.93 2.01
N THR A 275 -17.92 32.55 1.14
CA THR A 275 -18.50 31.20 1.12
C THR A 275 -17.41 30.13 0.86
N TRP A 276 -16.50 30.43 -0.06
CA TRP A 276 -15.37 29.56 -0.36
C TRP A 276 -14.39 29.44 0.82
N LEU A 277 -14.10 30.53 1.53
CA LEU A 277 -13.22 30.52 2.71
C LEU A 277 -13.82 29.72 3.86
N ASP A 278 -15.14 29.78 4.05
CA ASP A 278 -15.84 28.99 5.07
C ASP A 278 -15.75 27.48 4.75
N GLU A 279 -15.94 27.08 3.48
CA GLU A 279 -15.78 25.69 3.06
C GLU A 279 -14.31 25.24 3.12
N LEU A 280 -13.35 26.12 2.79
CA LEU A 280 -11.93 25.81 2.94
C LEU A 280 -11.56 25.55 4.41
N GLN A 281 -12.02 26.38 5.35
CA GLN A 281 -11.75 26.19 6.78
C GLN A 281 -12.32 24.86 7.29
N LYS A 282 -13.53 24.52 6.85
CA LYS A 282 -14.20 23.27 7.18
C LYS A 282 -13.42 22.07 6.64
N THR A 283 -13.09 22.04 5.35
CA THR A 283 -12.34 20.94 4.71
C THR A 283 -10.95 20.75 5.32
N LEU A 284 -10.23 21.84 5.65
CA LEU A 284 -8.94 21.77 6.36
C LEU A 284 -9.08 21.16 7.76
N THR A 285 -10.16 21.48 8.47
CA THR A 285 -10.46 20.94 9.81
C THR A 285 -10.79 19.45 9.73
N GLU A 286 -11.61 19.04 8.76
CA GLU A 286 -11.98 17.64 8.54
C GLU A 286 -10.77 16.79 8.16
N SER A 287 -9.91 17.29 7.27
CA SER A 287 -8.66 16.62 6.92
C SER A 287 -7.70 16.50 8.10
N SER A 288 -7.50 17.59 8.87
CA SER A 288 -6.64 17.56 10.06
C SER A 288 -7.09 16.48 11.05
N LYS A 289 -8.41 16.33 11.27
CA LYS A 289 -8.97 15.25 12.10
C LYS A 289 -8.71 13.86 11.49
N ALA A 290 -8.95 13.69 10.19
CA ALA A 290 -8.75 12.42 9.52
C ALA A 290 -7.29 11.97 9.55
N ALA A 291 -6.35 12.87 9.23
CA ALA A 291 -4.92 12.62 9.28
C ALA A 291 -4.44 12.37 10.72
N SER A 292 -4.88 13.16 11.70
CA SER A 292 -4.53 12.95 13.12
C SER A 292 -4.93 11.55 13.60
N ARG A 293 -6.11 11.08 13.19
CA ARG A 293 -6.57 9.71 13.50
C ARG A 293 -5.63 8.66 12.90
N LEU A 294 -5.20 8.82 11.65
CA LEU A 294 -4.26 7.88 11.02
C LEU A 294 -2.89 7.88 11.69
N VAL A 295 -2.37 9.06 12.02
CA VAL A 295 -1.09 9.20 12.73
C VAL A 295 -1.19 8.49 14.09
N GLY A 296 -2.29 8.69 14.82
CA GLY A 296 -2.54 7.99 16.09
C GLY A 296 -2.64 6.47 15.91
N GLN A 297 -3.38 5.99 14.90
CA GLN A 297 -3.50 4.56 14.61
C GLN A 297 -2.17 3.91 14.22
N ALA A 298 -1.38 4.58 13.36
CA ALA A 298 -0.05 4.12 12.97
C ALA A 298 0.89 4.05 14.18
N GLY A 299 0.88 5.07 15.05
CA GLY A 299 1.62 5.06 16.31
C GLY A 299 1.21 3.89 17.22
N ALA A 300 -0.09 3.65 17.37
CA ALA A 300 -0.60 2.54 18.17
C ALA A 300 -0.23 1.15 17.60
N ILE A 301 -0.19 1.00 16.28
CA ILE A 301 0.30 -0.23 15.62
C ILE A 301 1.80 -0.42 15.88
N ALA A 302 2.60 0.65 15.74
CA ALA A 302 4.04 0.60 15.98
C ALA A 302 4.38 0.19 17.43
N GLU A 303 3.68 0.78 18.41
CA GLU A 303 3.83 0.42 19.82
C GLU A 303 3.44 -1.03 20.09
N ARG A 304 2.27 -1.48 19.61
CA ARG A 304 1.84 -2.88 19.78
C ARG A 304 2.81 -3.86 19.16
N ALA A 305 3.28 -3.58 17.94
CA ALA A 305 4.27 -4.41 17.26
C ALA A 305 5.58 -4.51 18.05
N ASN A 306 6.04 -3.38 18.60
CA ASN A 306 7.21 -3.34 19.47
C ASN A 306 7.02 -4.18 20.74
N ASN A 307 5.85 -4.10 21.37
CA ASN A 307 5.55 -4.83 22.59
C ASN A 307 5.58 -6.34 22.35
N PHE A 308 4.90 -6.84 21.31
CA PHE A 308 4.94 -8.27 20.96
C PHE A 308 6.38 -8.76 20.72
N VAL A 309 7.18 -8.00 19.97
CA VAL A 309 8.58 -8.35 19.72
C VAL A 309 9.38 -8.37 21.03
N THR A 310 9.16 -7.39 21.92
CA THR A 310 9.90 -7.27 23.18
C THR A 310 9.56 -8.40 24.15
N GLU A 311 8.29 -8.80 24.19
CA GLU A 311 7.79 -9.88 25.06
C GLU A 311 8.29 -11.27 24.68
N MET A 312 8.57 -11.54 23.40
CA MET A 312 9.11 -12.83 22.95
C MET A 312 10.46 -13.11 23.61
N ASP A 313 10.51 -14.18 24.40
CA ASP A 313 11.66 -14.66 25.17
C ASP A 313 12.40 -15.79 24.43
N PHE A 314 13.38 -15.48 23.58
CA PHE A 314 14.10 -16.53 22.85
C PHE A 314 15.05 -17.35 23.75
N ARG A 315 15.31 -16.94 25.00
CA ARG A 315 16.30 -17.57 25.89
C ARG A 315 16.02 -19.04 26.18
N PHE A 316 14.75 -19.44 26.28
CA PHE A 316 14.40 -20.83 26.64
C PHE A 316 14.53 -21.80 25.45
N LEU A 317 14.50 -21.29 24.22
CA LEU A 317 14.72 -22.06 23.00
C LEU A 317 16.22 -22.23 22.69
N PHE A 318 17.08 -21.46 23.36
CA PHE A 318 18.52 -21.47 23.14
C PHE A 318 19.25 -22.52 23.97
N ASN A 319 20.01 -23.39 23.30
CA ASN A 319 20.86 -24.35 23.98
C ASN A 319 22.20 -23.70 24.38
N LYS A 320 22.39 -23.45 25.67
CA LYS A 320 23.61 -22.79 26.19
C LYS A 320 24.89 -23.59 25.99
N HIS A 321 24.81 -24.93 25.87
CA HIS A 321 25.99 -25.77 25.68
C HIS A 321 26.44 -25.81 24.23
N ARG A 322 25.48 -25.99 23.30
CA ARG A 322 25.75 -26.02 21.86
C ARG A 322 25.82 -24.63 21.22
N GLN A 323 25.34 -23.60 21.91
CA GLN A 323 25.26 -22.22 21.45
C GLN A 323 24.41 -22.06 20.17
N VAL A 324 23.36 -22.87 20.03
CA VAL A 324 22.42 -22.84 18.90
C VAL A 324 20.98 -23.05 19.40
N PHE A 325 19.99 -22.74 18.58
CA PHE A 325 18.58 -22.91 18.92
C PHE A 325 18.10 -24.35 18.73
N HIS A 326 17.19 -24.78 19.61
CA HIS A 326 16.30 -25.92 19.33
C HIS A 326 15.33 -25.56 18.20
N ILE A 327 14.78 -26.57 17.50
CA ILE A 327 13.76 -26.34 16.47
C ILE A 327 12.54 -25.63 17.08
N GLY A 328 12.05 -26.17 18.19
CA GLY A 328 11.04 -25.54 19.02
C GLY A 328 10.82 -26.25 20.35
N TYR A 329 9.68 -25.94 20.95
CA TYR A 329 9.27 -26.43 22.25
C TYR A 329 7.82 -26.94 22.18
N ASN A 330 7.61 -28.18 22.60
CA ASN A 330 6.29 -28.75 22.78
C ASN A 330 5.85 -28.53 24.24
N ILE A 331 4.77 -27.75 24.42
CA ILE A 331 4.29 -27.33 25.73
C ILE A 331 3.58 -28.49 26.43
N ASP A 332 2.75 -29.24 25.69
CA ASP A 332 1.98 -30.35 26.25
C ASP A 332 2.88 -31.47 26.77
N ALA A 333 3.99 -31.73 26.08
CA ALA A 333 5.04 -32.65 26.52
C ALA A 333 6.09 -31.99 27.42
N SER A 334 6.02 -30.66 27.61
CA SER A 334 7.01 -29.83 28.31
C SER A 334 8.45 -30.13 27.89
N LYS A 335 8.70 -30.25 26.58
CA LYS A 335 9.93 -30.77 26.02
C LYS A 335 10.44 -29.92 24.85
N LEU A 336 11.73 -29.58 24.89
CA LEU A 336 12.47 -29.01 23.76
C LEU A 336 12.80 -30.12 22.75
N ASP A 337 12.78 -29.77 21.47
CA ASP A 337 13.13 -30.72 20.42
C ASP A 337 14.59 -31.20 20.53
N GLY A 338 14.84 -32.44 20.11
CA GLY A 338 16.20 -33.01 20.12
C GLY A 338 17.12 -32.46 19.03
N ASN A 339 16.54 -31.85 18.00
CA ASN A 339 17.24 -31.28 16.85
C ASN A 339 17.48 -29.78 17.03
N TYR A 340 18.43 -29.24 16.26
CA TYR A 340 18.91 -27.86 16.39
C TYR A 340 19.02 -27.18 15.03
N TYR A 341 18.87 -25.86 15.03
CA TYR A 341 19.28 -25.03 13.90
C TYR A 341 20.75 -24.67 14.04
N ASP A 342 21.60 -25.51 13.44
CA ASP A 342 23.06 -25.42 13.55
C ASP A 342 23.74 -24.93 12.27
N LEU A 343 22.99 -24.59 11.21
CA LEU A 343 23.53 -24.05 9.96
C LEU A 343 23.22 -22.56 9.78
N LEU A 344 24.19 -21.82 9.23
CA LEU A 344 24.04 -20.41 8.92
C LEU A 344 23.03 -20.17 7.79
N ALA A 345 23.10 -21.01 6.74
CA ALA A 345 22.14 -21.00 5.65
C ALA A 345 20.92 -21.84 6.08
N SER A 346 20.06 -21.23 6.89
CA SER A 346 18.81 -21.84 7.34
C SER A 346 17.74 -20.76 7.55
N GLU A 347 16.49 -21.19 7.55
CA GLU A 347 15.32 -20.38 7.90
C GLU A 347 15.43 -19.72 9.30
N ALA A 348 16.26 -20.25 10.19
CA ALA A 348 16.47 -19.71 11.54
C ALA A 348 17.44 -18.52 11.61
N ARG A 349 18.06 -18.13 10.48
CA ARG A 349 19.05 -17.03 10.45
C ARG A 349 18.47 -15.71 10.94
N VAL A 350 17.22 -15.41 10.58
CA VAL A 350 16.53 -14.18 11.00
C VAL A 350 16.26 -14.20 12.51
N ALA A 351 15.74 -15.32 13.03
CA ALA A 351 15.54 -15.52 14.47
C ALA A 351 16.85 -15.33 15.26
N SER A 352 17.95 -15.85 14.72
CA SER A 352 19.29 -15.75 15.30
C SER A 352 19.76 -14.29 15.41
N LEU A 353 19.67 -13.52 14.33
CA LEU A 353 20.03 -12.10 14.32
C LEU A 353 19.18 -11.29 15.30
N LEU A 354 17.87 -11.55 15.33
CA LEU A 354 16.94 -10.88 16.22
C LEU A 354 17.23 -11.16 17.69
N ALA A 355 17.41 -12.43 18.06
CA ALA A 355 17.70 -12.81 19.43
C ALA A 355 19.03 -12.23 19.92
N ILE A 356 20.05 -12.15 19.06
CA ILE A 356 21.32 -11.47 19.35
C ILE A 356 21.09 -9.97 19.56
N ALA A 357 20.34 -9.31 18.66
CA ALA A 357 20.05 -7.88 18.74
C ALA A 357 19.24 -7.51 20.00
N LYS A 358 18.28 -8.37 20.37
CA LYS A 358 17.51 -8.28 21.63
C LYS A 358 18.34 -8.60 22.88
N ARG A 359 19.55 -9.15 22.72
CA ARG A 359 20.41 -9.66 23.79
C ARG A 359 19.79 -10.83 24.56
N ASP A 360 18.89 -11.56 23.94
CA ASP A 360 18.36 -12.82 24.47
C ASP A 360 19.44 -13.90 24.43
N VAL A 361 20.30 -13.88 23.40
CA VAL A 361 21.40 -14.83 23.23
C VAL A 361 22.72 -14.10 22.95
N PRO A 362 23.88 -14.69 23.31
CA PRO A 362 25.18 -14.05 23.09
C PRO A 362 25.56 -14.03 21.61
N GLN A 363 26.41 -13.09 21.21
CA GLN A 363 26.95 -13.01 19.84
C GLN A 363 27.71 -14.28 19.42
N SER A 364 28.26 -15.03 20.37
CA SER A 364 28.90 -16.33 20.13
C SER A 364 27.98 -17.32 19.41
N HIS A 365 26.67 -17.20 19.56
CA HIS A 365 25.68 -18.00 18.81
C HIS A 365 25.96 -17.97 17.30
N TRP A 366 26.20 -16.78 16.74
CA TRP A 366 26.46 -16.61 15.31
C TRP A 366 27.70 -17.38 14.83
N LEU A 367 28.71 -17.50 15.69
CA LEU A 367 29.95 -18.19 15.37
C LEU A 367 29.81 -19.71 15.39
N HIS A 368 28.84 -20.24 16.14
CA HIS A 368 28.57 -21.67 16.25
C HIS A 368 27.68 -22.23 15.13
N LEU A 369 27.09 -21.36 14.30
CA LEU A 369 26.38 -21.78 13.09
C LEU A 369 27.38 -22.29 12.03
N GLY A 370 27.21 -23.54 11.62
CA GLY A 370 27.97 -24.21 10.57
C GLY A 370 27.84 -23.49 9.22
N ARG A 371 28.95 -23.50 8.47
CA ARG A 371 29.08 -22.87 7.14
C ARG A 371 29.60 -23.88 6.12
N PRO A 372 28.89 -25.00 5.89
CA PRO A 372 29.27 -25.95 4.86
C PRO A 372 29.24 -25.26 3.49
N ILE A 373 30.31 -25.43 2.71
CA ILE A 373 30.46 -24.83 1.38
C ILE A 373 30.59 -25.95 0.36
N THR A 374 29.90 -25.83 -0.77
CA THR A 374 30.08 -26.67 -1.95
C THR A 374 30.48 -25.83 -3.16
N GLN A 375 30.82 -26.48 -4.27
CA GLN A 375 31.14 -25.84 -5.53
C GLN A 375 30.13 -26.24 -6.60
N THR A 376 29.61 -25.27 -7.36
CA THR A 376 28.73 -25.51 -8.50
C THR A 376 29.52 -26.05 -9.71
N GLU A 377 28.83 -26.55 -10.72
CA GLU A 377 29.45 -26.95 -12.00
C GLU A 377 30.14 -25.78 -12.72
N SER A 378 29.63 -24.55 -12.54
CA SER A 378 30.25 -23.30 -13.00
C SER A 378 31.50 -22.89 -12.22
N GLY A 379 31.84 -23.61 -11.14
CA GLY A 379 33.01 -23.36 -10.30
C GLY A 379 32.78 -22.38 -9.15
N GLU A 380 31.55 -21.90 -8.94
CA GLU A 380 31.20 -20.94 -7.90
C GLU A 380 31.08 -21.63 -6.54
N ARG A 381 31.56 -20.99 -5.47
CA ARG A 381 31.44 -21.50 -4.10
C ARG A 381 30.16 -20.99 -3.46
N VAL A 382 29.31 -21.92 -3.00
CA VAL A 382 28.02 -21.59 -2.39
C VAL A 382 27.87 -22.25 -1.03
N LEU A 383 27.13 -21.60 -0.12
CA LEU A 383 26.77 -22.18 1.17
C LEU A 383 25.70 -23.26 0.97
N LEU A 384 25.88 -24.41 1.61
CA LEU A 384 24.85 -25.43 1.68
C LEU A 384 23.80 -25.03 2.72
N SER A 385 22.54 -24.96 2.31
CA SER A 385 21.42 -24.78 3.24
C SER A 385 21.01 -26.12 3.86
N TRP A 386 20.11 -26.05 4.83
CA TRP A 386 19.70 -27.21 5.61
C TRP A 386 18.89 -28.21 4.78
N SER A 387 17.91 -27.74 4.00
CA SER A 387 17.06 -28.58 3.15
C SER A 387 17.10 -28.23 1.66
N GLY A 388 17.73 -27.12 1.30
CA GLY A 388 17.81 -26.64 -0.09
C GLY A 388 16.52 -26.01 -0.60
N THR A 389 15.58 -25.68 0.29
CA THR A 389 14.30 -25.06 -0.10
C THR A 389 14.48 -23.61 -0.52
N MET A 390 13.59 -23.11 -1.39
CA MET A 390 13.66 -21.73 -1.88
C MET A 390 13.50 -20.63 -0.81
N PHE A 391 12.98 -20.96 0.37
CA PHE A 391 12.72 -19.99 1.44
C PHE A 391 13.84 -19.91 2.49
N GLU A 392 14.78 -20.87 2.50
CA GLU A 392 16.03 -20.82 3.27
C GLU A 392 17.04 -19.88 2.59
#